data_AF-A0A349CZF4-F1
#
_entry.id   AF-A0A349CZF4-F1
#
_cell.length_a   1.000
_cell.length_b   1.000
_cell.length_c   1.000
_cell.angle_alpha   90.00
_cell.angle_beta   90.00
_cell.angle_gamma   90.00
#
_symmetry.space_group_name_H-M   'P 1'
#
loop_
_entity.id
_entity.type
_entity.pdbx_description
1 polymer ?
#
loop_
_entity_poly.entity_id
_entity_poly.type
_entity_poly.pdbx_seq_one_letter_code
_entity_poly.pdbx_strand_id
1 'polypeptide(L)'
;MALTAVLATISLFIGVAELDAFVLFASRVPRTVALILAGAAFAVTGLIMQLLVRNRFVEPSTTGAADAGSLALLGVLMTTPGMPIWGKAIAASLGALVGVLGFLALSRRIPARSSVLVPIVGLLYGG
;
A
#
# COMPACT_ATOMS: atom_id res chain seq x y z
N MET A 1 -19.01 -8.86 2.96
CA MET A 1 -19.41 -9.12 1.56
C MET A 1 -20.69 -8.37 1.20
N ALA A 2 -21.84 -8.60 1.85
CA ALA A 2 -23.08 -7.88 1.54
C ALA A 2 -23.00 -6.37 1.86
N LEU A 3 -22.44 -6.00 3.02
CA LEU A 3 -22.32 -4.60 3.44
C LEU A 3 -21.40 -3.77 2.53
N THR A 4 -20.28 -4.35 2.07
CA THR A 4 -19.34 -3.69 1.15
C THR A 4 -19.94 -3.48 -0.23
N ALA A 5 -20.77 -4.42 -0.70
CA ALA A 5 -21.51 -4.27 -1.94
C ALA A 5 -22.56 -3.15 -1.83
N VAL A 6 -23.31 -3.10 -0.73
CA VAL A 6 -24.29 -2.03 -0.46
C VAL A 6 -23.61 -0.65 -0.40
N LEU A 7 -22.49 -0.53 0.31
CA LEU A 7 -21.73 0.71 0.40
C LEU A 7 -21.10 1.12 -0.94
N ALA A 8 -20.64 0.18 -1.77
CA ALA A 8 -20.13 0.46 -3.11
C ALA A 8 -21.24 0.96 -4.05
N THR A 9 -22.43 0.36 -3.98
CA THR A 9 -23.60 0.82 -4.74
C THR A 9 -24.01 2.22 -4.30
N ILE A 10 -24.12 2.47 -2.99
CA ILE A 10 -24.45 3.79 -2.44
C ILE A 10 -23.40 4.85 -2.84
N SER A 11 -22.11 4.51 -2.82
CA SER A 11 -21.03 5.40 -3.26
C SER A 11 -21.09 5.74 -4.75
N LEU A 12 -21.72 4.91 -5.58
CA LEU A 12 -21.89 5.18 -7.01
C LEU A 12 -22.95 6.28 -7.24
N PHE A 13 -23.97 6.33 -6.39
CA PHE A 13 -25.13 7.22 -6.50
C PHE A 13 -25.06 8.48 -5.64
N ILE A 14 -24.24 8.52 -4.58
CA ILE A 14 -23.98 9.74 -3.81
C ILE A 14 -22.86 10.53 -4.51
N GLY A 15 -23.21 11.34 -5.50
CA GLY A 15 -22.31 12.37 -5.98
C GLY A 15 -23.05 13.40 -6.81
N VAL A 16 -23.11 14.61 -6.26
CA VAL A 16 -23.71 15.86 -6.77
C VAL A 16 -23.06 16.29 -8.09
N ALA A 17 -23.37 15.61 -9.17
CA ALA A 17 -23.14 16.06 -10.53
C ALA A 17 -24.28 15.53 -11.37
N GLU A 18 -24.90 16.39 -12.18
CA GLU A 18 -25.77 16.02 -13.31
C GLU A 18 -25.28 14.69 -13.90
N LEU A 19 -26.19 13.73 -14.13
CA LEU A 19 -25.87 12.36 -14.56
C LEU A 19 -25.28 12.34 -15.99
N ASP A 20 -24.06 12.84 -16.16
CA ASP A 20 -23.27 12.60 -17.34
C ASP A 20 -22.68 11.20 -17.24
N ALA A 21 -23.22 10.28 -18.05
CA ALA A 21 -22.71 8.92 -18.20
C ALA A 21 -21.20 8.90 -18.47
N PHE A 22 -20.68 9.95 -19.11
CA PHE A 22 -19.25 10.14 -19.34
C PHE A 22 -18.42 10.17 -18.05
N VAL A 23 -18.84 10.92 -17.01
CA VAL A 23 -18.10 11.01 -15.73
C VAL A 23 -18.14 9.69 -14.97
N LEU A 24 -19.27 8.99 -15.04
CA LEU A 24 -19.45 7.68 -14.41
C LEU A 24 -18.45 6.66 -14.97
N PHE A 25 -18.39 6.52 -16.29
CA PHE A 25 -17.52 5.54 -16.96
C PHE A 25 -16.05 5.98 -17.04
N ALA A 26 -15.76 7.27 -17.22
CA ALA A 26 -14.39 7.76 -17.38
C ALA A 26 -13.62 7.88 -16.05
N SER A 27 -14.31 8.10 -14.92
CA SER A 27 -13.64 8.41 -13.65
C SER A 27 -14.12 7.54 -12.49
N ARG A 28 -15.43 7.38 -12.28
CA ARG A 28 -15.94 6.69 -11.08
C ARG A 28 -15.72 5.18 -11.13
N VAL A 29 -16.10 4.53 -12.24
CA VAL A 29 -15.92 3.08 -12.45
C VAL A 29 -14.45 2.66 -12.35
N PRO A 30 -13.48 3.29 -13.07
CA PRO A 30 -12.09 2.89 -12.94
C PRO A 30 -11.54 3.13 -11.53
N ARG A 31 -11.99 4.19 -10.84
CA ARG A 31 -11.55 4.48 -9.46
C ARG A 31 -12.09 3.47 -8.45
N THR A 32 -13.35 3.04 -8.55
CA THR A 32 -13.91 2.01 -7.66
C THR A 32 -13.24 0.66 -7.88
N VAL A 33 -12.99 0.28 -9.13
CA VAL A 33 -12.23 -0.95 -9.46
C VAL A 33 -10.83 -0.88 -8.88
N ALA A 34 -10.11 0.24 -9.07
CA ALA A 34 -8.77 0.42 -8.51
C ALA A 34 -8.77 0.32 -6.97
N LEU A 35 -9.77 0.88 -6.28
CA LEU A 35 -9.88 0.79 -4.82
C LEU A 35 -10.17 -0.64 -4.34
N ILE A 36 -11.04 -1.38 -5.02
CA ILE A 36 -11.33 -2.78 -4.70
C ILE A 36 -10.07 -3.63 -4.88
N LEU A 37 -9.36 -3.46 -6.00
CA LEU A 37 -8.11 -4.18 -6.27
C LEU A 37 -7.02 -3.84 -5.26
N ALA A 38 -6.85 -2.55 -4.91
CA ALA A 38 -5.90 -2.13 -3.89
C ALA A 38 -6.23 -2.74 -2.53
N GLY A 39 -7.50 -2.69 -2.10
CA GLY A 39 -7.94 -3.30 -0.84
C GLY A 39 -7.71 -4.81 -0.79
N ALA A 40 -8.02 -5.52 -1.89
CA ALA A 40 -7.74 -6.96 -1.99
C ALA A 40 -6.24 -7.26 -1.93
N ALA A 41 -5.41 -6.48 -2.63
CA ALA A 41 -3.96 -6.62 -2.60
C ALA A 41 -3.38 -6.39 -1.18
N PHE A 42 -3.85 -5.36 -0.47
CA PHE A 42 -3.44 -5.10 0.91
C PHE A 42 -3.86 -6.22 1.87
N ALA A 43 -5.07 -6.77 1.71
CA ALA A 43 -5.53 -7.89 2.53
C ALA A 43 -4.64 -9.14 2.36
N VAL A 44 -4.32 -9.50 1.11
CA VAL A 44 -3.44 -10.63 0.80
C VAL A 44 -2.02 -10.38 1.32
N THR A 45 -1.48 -9.17 1.10
CA THR A 45 -0.14 -8.80 1.58
C THR A 45 -0.07 -8.82 3.10
N GLY A 46 -1.12 -8.33 3.78
CA GLY A 46 -1.26 -8.39 5.24
C GLY A 46 -1.17 -9.81 5.77
N LEU A 47 -1.94 -10.73 5.16
CA LEU A 47 -1.90 -12.15 5.53
C LEU A 47 -0.51 -12.77 5.30
N ILE A 48 0.12 -12.51 4.15
CA ILE A 48 1.46 -13.03 3.84
C ILE A 48 2.49 -12.56 4.87
N MET A 49 2.44 -11.27 5.23
CA MET A 49 3.36 -10.70 6.23
C MET A 49 3.14 -11.32 7.63
N GLN A 50 1.88 -11.48 8.04
CA GLN A 50 1.53 -12.15 9.30
C GLN A 50 2.05 -13.59 9.34
N LEU A 51 1.99 -14.32 8.22
CA LEU A 51 2.50 -15.70 8.11
C LEU A 51 4.03 -15.76 8.13
N LEU A 52 4.72 -14.86 7.41
CA LEU A 52 6.17 -14.80 7.36
C LEU A 52 6.78 -14.46 8.72
N VAL A 53 6.19 -13.49 9.43
CA VAL A 53 6.69 -13.02 10.72
C VAL A 53 6.11 -13.82 11.90
N ARG A 54 5.10 -14.68 11.64
CA ARG A 54 4.34 -15.43 12.64
C ARG A 54 3.81 -14.53 13.76
N ASN A 55 3.42 -13.30 13.40
CA ASN A 55 2.92 -12.31 14.34
C ASN A 55 1.71 -11.59 13.73
N ARG A 56 0.55 -11.72 14.38
CA ARG A 56 -0.71 -11.12 13.92
C ARG A 56 -0.73 -9.59 14.00
N PHE A 57 0.20 -8.99 14.74
CA PHE A 57 0.29 -7.53 14.93
C PHE A 57 1.22 -6.84 13.92
N VAL A 58 1.82 -7.61 13.00
CA VAL A 58 2.64 -7.06 11.93
C VAL A 58 1.73 -6.74 10.75
N GLU A 59 1.84 -5.52 10.24
CA GLU A 59 1.15 -5.05 9.06
C GLU A 59 2.20 -4.71 7.98
N PRO A 60 1.92 -4.85 6.68
CA PRO A 60 2.85 -4.45 5.62
C PRO A 60 3.35 -3.00 5.74
N SER A 61 2.57 -2.09 6.33
CA SER A 61 3.01 -0.74 6.69
C SER A 61 4.22 -0.73 7.63
N THR A 62 4.32 -1.67 8.56
CA THR A 62 5.42 -1.77 9.54
C THR A 62 6.71 -2.36 8.96
N THR A 63 6.78 -2.58 7.64
CA THR A 63 7.98 -3.06 6.94
C THR A 63 8.78 -1.94 6.29
N GLY A 64 8.40 -0.67 6.51
CA GLY A 64 9.03 0.51 5.90
C GLY A 64 8.77 0.65 4.40
N ALA A 65 7.81 -0.10 3.84
CA ALA A 65 7.44 -0.03 2.43
C ALA A 65 6.91 1.36 2.03
N ALA A 66 6.06 1.95 2.88
CA ALA A 66 5.46 3.25 2.65
C ALA A 66 6.51 4.37 2.71
N ASP A 67 7.42 4.32 3.68
CA ASP A 67 8.46 5.34 3.85
C ASP A 67 9.51 5.25 2.75
N ALA A 68 9.98 4.04 2.42
CA ALA A 68 10.94 3.86 1.34
C ALA A 68 10.36 4.26 -0.03
N GLY A 69 9.07 3.98 -0.27
CA GLY A 69 8.37 4.45 -1.47
C GLY A 69 8.21 5.97 -1.51
N SER A 70 7.90 6.58 -0.37
CA SER A 70 7.78 8.04 -0.23
C SER A 70 9.13 8.73 -0.41
N LEU A 71 10.21 8.18 0.14
CA LEU A 71 11.58 8.66 -0.05
C LEU A 71 12.02 8.58 -1.50
N ALA A 72 11.73 7.46 -2.19
CA ALA A 72 12.02 7.32 -3.62
C ALA A 72 11.22 8.35 -4.44
N LEU A 73 9.94 8.55 -4.12
CA LEU A 73 9.11 9.56 -4.78
C LEU A 73 9.64 10.97 -4.53
N LEU A 74 10.03 11.31 -3.30
CA LEU A 74 10.64 12.59 -2.97
C LEU A 74 11.94 12.80 -3.75
N GLY A 75 12.79 11.79 -3.86
CA GLY A 75 14.00 11.83 -4.69
C GLY A 75 13.69 12.14 -6.15
N VAL A 76 12.64 11.54 -6.72
CA VAL A 76 12.18 11.85 -8.08
C VAL A 76 11.63 13.27 -8.18
N LEU A 77 10.85 13.73 -7.20
CA LEU A 77 10.29 15.08 -7.21
C LEU A 77 11.37 16.17 -7.10
N MET A 78 12.46 15.91 -6.36
CA MET A 78 13.58 16.84 -6.23
C MET A 78 14.50 16.83 -7.46
N THR A 79 14.69 15.69 -8.11
CA THR A 79 15.62 15.56 -9.25
C THR A 79 14.95 15.80 -10.60
N THR A 80 13.77 15.25 -10.82
CA THR A 80 13.04 15.30 -12.10
C THR A 80 11.52 15.46 -11.87
N PRO A 81 11.05 16.65 -11.44
CA PRO A 81 9.63 16.88 -11.15
C PRO A 81 8.73 16.74 -12.38
N GLY A 82 9.26 16.94 -13.59
CA GLY A 82 8.55 16.80 -14.87
C GLY A 82 8.31 15.35 -15.31
N MET A 83 8.74 14.36 -14.53
CA MET A 83 8.53 12.94 -14.88
C MET A 83 7.02 12.63 -14.99
N PRO A 84 6.59 11.85 -16.01
CA PRO A 84 5.20 11.43 -16.15
C PRO A 84 4.73 10.62 -14.93
N ILE A 85 3.42 10.64 -14.68
CA ILE A 85 2.78 9.98 -13.52
C ILE A 85 3.16 8.50 -13.41
N TRP A 86 3.19 7.77 -14.53
CA TRP A 86 3.59 6.37 -14.56
C TRP A 86 5.05 6.16 -14.13
N GLY A 87 5.96 7.06 -14.51
CA GLY A 87 7.37 7.00 -14.10
C GLY A 87 7.54 7.22 -12.60
N LYS A 88 6.82 8.21 -12.04
CA LYS A 88 6.78 8.45 -10.59
C LYS A 88 6.24 7.24 -9.83
N ALA A 89 5.19 6.61 -10.34
CA ALA A 89 4.61 5.40 -9.75
C ALA A 89 5.61 4.24 -9.75
N ILE A 90 6.29 3.98 -10.87
CA ILE A 90 7.32 2.92 -10.95
C ILE A 90 8.46 3.17 -9.96
N ALA A 91 8.99 4.39 -9.90
CA ALA A 91 10.06 4.74 -8.98
C ALA A 91 9.64 4.56 -7.50
N ALA A 92 8.44 5.01 -7.14
CA ALA A 92 7.89 4.81 -5.81
C ALA A 92 7.70 3.32 -5.47
N SER A 93 7.20 2.52 -6.41
CA SER A 93 7.06 1.07 -6.25
C SER A 93 8.39 0.35 -6.09
N LEU A 94 9.43 0.74 -6.84
CA LEU A 94 10.77 0.18 -6.70
C LEU A 94 11.38 0.55 -5.33
N GLY A 95 11.21 1.79 -4.88
CA GLY A 95 11.61 2.22 -3.54
C GLY A 95 10.95 1.40 -2.44
N ALA A 96 9.63 1.23 -2.53
CA ALA A 96 8.87 0.40 -1.60
C ALA A 96 9.36 -1.05 -1.59
N LEU A 97 9.62 -1.64 -2.76
CA LEU A 97 10.15 -3.00 -2.89
C LEU A 97 11.51 -3.15 -2.20
N VAL A 98 12.43 -2.19 -2.41
CA VAL A 98 13.74 -2.17 -1.76
C VAL A 98 13.59 -2.06 -0.24
N GLY A 99 12.67 -1.22 0.25
CA GLY A 99 12.35 -1.09 1.67
C GLY A 99 11.93 -2.42 2.30
N VAL A 100 10.97 -3.12 1.68
CA VAL A 100 10.47 -4.43 2.14
C VAL A 100 11.58 -5.48 2.14
N LEU A 101 12.39 -5.55 1.07
CA LEU A 101 13.48 -6.50 0.97
C LEU A 101 14.56 -6.25 2.04
N GLY A 102 14.86 -4.97 2.32
CA GLY A 102 15.75 -4.57 3.41
C GLY A 102 15.23 -5.03 4.78
N PHE A 103 13.93 -4.84 5.05
CA PHE A 103 13.29 -5.33 6.28
C PHE A 103 13.35 -6.86 6.40
N LEU A 104 13.02 -7.60 5.34
CA LEU A 104 13.10 -9.06 5.32
C LEU A 104 14.54 -9.56 5.55
N ALA A 105 15.53 -8.91 4.96
CA ALA A 105 16.94 -9.25 5.15
C ALA A 105 17.39 -8.99 6.60
N LEU A 106 16.96 -7.90 7.21
CA LEU A 106 17.24 -7.58 8.62
C LEU A 106 16.55 -8.58 9.56
N SER A 107 15.28 -8.89 9.31
CA SER A 107 14.48 -9.84 10.08
C SER A 107 15.12 -11.24 10.12
N ARG A 108 15.69 -11.70 9.00
CA ARG A 108 16.42 -13.00 8.93
C ARG A 108 17.68 -13.05 9.81
N ARG A 109 18.28 -11.90 10.16
CA ARG A 109 19.48 -11.83 11.01
C ARG A 109 19.16 -11.79 12.50
N ILE A 110 17.90 -11.60 12.89
CA ILE A 110 17.49 -11.51 14.30
C ILE A 110 17.15 -12.93 14.81
N PRO A 111 17.90 -13.48 15.78
CA PRO A 111 17.60 -14.79 16.34
C PRO A 111 16.21 -14.78 17.00
N ALA A 112 15.36 -15.73 16.59
CA ALA A 112 13.96 -15.87 16.99
C ALA A 112 13.75 -16.29 18.46
N ARG A 113 14.37 -15.60 19.43
CA ARG A 113 14.22 -15.91 20.87
C ARG A 113 13.29 -14.98 21.64
N SER A 114 12.76 -13.91 21.05
CA SER A 114 11.69 -13.14 21.69
C SER A 114 10.68 -12.59 20.68
N SER A 115 9.41 -12.97 20.86
CA SER A 115 8.25 -12.59 20.03
C SER A 115 7.99 -11.07 19.96
N VAL A 116 8.73 -10.28 20.76
CA VAL A 116 8.53 -8.83 20.97
C VAL A 116 9.54 -7.99 20.18
N LEU A 117 10.70 -8.55 19.81
CA LEU A 117 11.79 -7.79 19.18
C LEU A 117 11.49 -7.44 17.72
N VAL A 118 10.79 -8.31 17.00
CA VAL A 118 10.47 -8.09 15.57
C VAL A 118 9.50 -6.91 15.37
N PRO A 119 8.41 -6.76 16.16
CA PRO A 119 7.55 -5.57 16.10
C PRO A 119 8.26 -4.25 16.43
N ILE A 120 9.16 -4.25 17.42
CA ILE A 120 9.90 -3.04 17.82
C ILE A 120 10.85 -2.59 16.71
N VAL A 121 11.55 -3.55 16.06
CA VAL A 121 12.42 -3.25 14.92
C VAL A 121 11.59 -2.78 13.71
N GLY A 122 10.39 -3.35 13.49
CA GLY A 122 9.46 -2.88 12.46
C GLY A 122 9.00 -1.44 12.70
N LEU A 123 8.63 -1.09 13.94
CA LEU A 123 8.28 0.27 14.32
C LEU A 123 9.44 1.26 14.17
N LEU A 124 10.67 0.85 14.45
CA LEU A 124 11.88 1.67 14.25
C LEU A 124 12.29 1.83 12.79
N TYR A 125 11.91 0.88 11.91
CA TYR A 125 12.30 0.87 10.51
C TYR A 125 11.30 1.58 9.60
N GLY A 126 10.00 1.54 9.95
CA GLY A 126 8.93 2.22 9.22
C GLY A 126 8.29 3.39 9.97
N GLY A 127 9.04 4.02 10.88
CA GLY A 127 8.62 5.18 11.67
C GLY A 127 9.49 6.39 11.38
#